data_AF-A0A0Q8PC12-F1
#
_entry.id   AF-A0A0Q8PC12-F1
#
_cell.length_a   1.000
_cell.length_b   1.000
_cell.length_c   1.000
_cell.angle_alpha   90.00
_cell.angle_beta   90.00
_cell.angle_gamma   90.00
#
_symmetry.space_group_name_H-M   'P 1'
#
loop_
_entity.id
_entity.type
_entity.pdbx_description
1 polymer ?
#
loop_
_entity_poly.entity_id
_entity_poly.type
_entity_poly.pdbx_seq_one_letter_code
_entity_poly.pdbx_strand_id
1 'polypeptide(L)'
;MPCTAETCRRWAEGAIAYATVMDDISADLVAAHRRASSVPQWRRFAAPLALRKWEKTRRRYERVIREASEAYKPIGMEIWQAIDDEKSKAAENARQAKQAQRRRAELAERPVWVWSSVATNGRPTAHISRYDVSAGSRPAPTSPQVNGPVDLPALRQALEGLMPVQLEWDSTAITETERELEGVSFGSWWRELFSEDYRTFTSPPPNPSSSHPSIGGTGTSGSGGYAGGHGSFGGFGGY
;
A
#
# COMPACT_ATOMS: atom_id res chain seq x y z
N MET A 1 20.81 3.44 4.80
CA MET A 1 21.55 2.91 3.64
C MET A 1 20.76 1.75 3.06
N PRO A 2 20.43 1.74 1.76
CA PRO A 2 19.76 0.60 1.15
C PRO A 2 20.65 -0.66 1.20
N CYS A 3 20.06 -1.85 1.39
CA CYS A 3 20.79 -3.13 1.30
C CYS A 3 21.46 -3.21 -0.07
N THR A 4 22.78 -3.38 -0.12
CA THR A 4 23.47 -3.63 -1.39
C THR A 4 23.10 -5.02 -1.90
N ALA A 5 23.11 -5.21 -3.23
CA ALA A 5 22.82 -6.51 -3.84
C ALA A 5 23.75 -7.63 -3.31
N GLU A 6 25.00 -7.29 -3.01
CA GLU A 6 25.98 -8.19 -2.39
C GLU A 6 25.61 -8.59 -0.96
N THR A 7 25.16 -7.64 -0.13
CA THR A 7 24.68 -7.91 1.24
C THR A 7 23.48 -8.84 1.22
N CYS A 8 22.50 -8.52 0.36
CA CYS A 8 21.29 -9.31 0.21
C CYS A 8 21.58 -10.73 -0.32
N ARG A 9 22.57 -10.89 -1.20
CA ARG A 9 23.05 -12.21 -1.65
C ARG A 9 23.67 -13.01 -0.50
N ARG A 10 24.58 -12.41 0.26
CA ARG A 10 25.21 -13.07 1.43
C ARG A 10 24.18 -13.52 2.46
N TRP A 11 23.18 -12.68 2.73
CA TRP A 11 22.09 -13.05 3.64
C TRP A 11 21.28 -14.23 3.13
N ALA A 12 20.93 -14.23 1.84
CA ALA A 12 20.21 -15.33 1.22
C ALA A 12 21.02 -16.64 1.27
N GLU A 13 22.30 -16.60 0.91
CA GLU A 13 23.18 -17.76 0.95
C GLU A 13 23.33 -18.33 2.37
N GLY A 14 23.54 -17.46 3.37
CA GLY A 14 23.63 -17.88 4.77
C GLY A 14 22.33 -18.46 5.31
N ALA A 15 21.18 -17.88 4.96
CA ALA A 15 19.87 -18.40 5.35
C ALA A 15 19.56 -19.74 4.69
N ILE A 16 19.87 -19.89 3.39
CA ILE A 16 19.69 -21.15 2.66
C ILE A 16 20.59 -22.24 3.24
N ALA A 17 21.86 -21.94 3.53
CA ALA A 17 22.79 -22.89 4.12
C ALA A 17 22.29 -23.38 5.49
N TYR A 18 21.83 -22.46 6.34
CA TYR A 18 21.25 -22.81 7.64
C TYR A 18 19.99 -23.66 7.50
N ALA A 19 19.05 -23.24 6.63
CA ALA A 19 17.80 -23.95 6.40
C ALA A 19 18.03 -25.38 5.87
N THR A 20 18.95 -25.54 4.92
CA THR A 20 19.30 -26.86 4.36
C THR A 20 19.81 -27.81 5.44
N VAL A 21 20.70 -27.33 6.33
CA VAL A 21 21.20 -28.15 7.45
C VAL A 21 20.05 -28.54 8.39
N MET A 22 19.14 -27.62 8.71
CA MET A 22 18.01 -27.91 9.59
C MET A 22 17.02 -28.88 8.95
N ASP A 23 16.79 -28.76 7.63
CA ASP A 23 15.92 -29.65 6.86
C ASP A 23 16.50 -31.08 6.82
N ASP A 24 17.79 -31.24 6.54
CA ASP A 24 18.48 -32.54 6.54
C ASP A 24 18.40 -33.22 7.92
N ILE A 25 18.67 -32.46 8.98
CA ILE A 25 18.58 -32.96 10.37
C ILE A 25 17.14 -33.35 10.70
N SER A 26 16.16 -32.54 10.30
CA SER A 26 14.75 -32.82 10.55
C SER A 26 14.30 -34.09 9.83
N ALA A 27 14.71 -34.28 8.56
CA ALA A 27 14.39 -35.45 7.76
C ALA A 27 14.98 -36.72 8.39
N ASP A 28 16.24 -36.66 8.83
CA ASP A 28 16.92 -37.79 9.49
C ASP A 28 16.29 -38.16 10.83
N LEU A 29 15.93 -37.15 11.66
CA LEU A 29 15.27 -37.37 12.94
C LEU A 29 13.86 -37.94 12.76
N VAL A 30 13.09 -37.45 11.79
CA VAL A 30 11.76 -37.98 11.45
C VAL A 30 11.88 -39.42 10.95
N ALA A 31 12.84 -39.71 10.07
CA ALA A 31 13.07 -41.07 9.56
C ALA A 31 13.52 -42.02 10.68
N ALA A 32 14.35 -41.56 11.61
CA ALA A 32 14.77 -42.34 12.79
C ALA A 32 13.59 -42.61 13.74
N HIS A 33 12.76 -41.60 13.99
CA HIS A 33 11.58 -41.72 14.84
C HIS A 33 10.52 -42.66 14.24
N ARG A 34 10.24 -42.55 12.93
CA ARG A 34 9.34 -43.49 12.22
C ARG A 34 9.84 -44.93 12.31
N ARG A 35 11.14 -45.17 12.12
CA ARG A 35 11.76 -46.50 12.26
C ARG A 35 11.68 -47.05 13.68
N ALA A 36 11.76 -46.20 14.71
CA ALA A 36 11.58 -46.62 16.09
C ALA A 36 10.12 -46.96 16.41
N SER A 37 9.19 -46.18 15.85
CA SER A 37 7.74 -46.34 16.05
C SER A 37 7.16 -47.56 15.34
N SER A 38 7.78 -48.00 14.24
CA SER A 38 7.36 -49.18 13.48
C SER A 38 7.82 -50.52 14.06
N VAL A 39 8.60 -50.52 15.16
CA VAL A 39 9.04 -51.75 15.82
C VAL A 39 7.89 -52.38 16.61
N PRO A 40 7.49 -53.64 16.32
CA PRO A 40 6.42 -54.30 17.06
C PRO A 40 6.78 -54.45 18.54
N GLN A 41 5.87 -54.04 19.43
CA GLN A 41 6.08 -54.00 20.88
C GLN A 41 6.40 -55.37 21.51
N TRP A 42 5.99 -56.47 20.88
CA TRP A 42 6.26 -57.84 21.35
C TRP A 42 7.74 -58.25 21.20
N ARG A 43 8.54 -57.53 20.41
CA ARG A 43 10.00 -57.73 20.37
C ARG A 43 10.67 -56.97 21.51
N ARG A 44 10.70 -57.58 22.71
CA ARG A 44 11.21 -57.02 23.98
C ARG A 44 12.56 -56.28 23.89
N PHE A 45 13.48 -56.70 23.03
CA PHE A 45 14.80 -56.07 22.90
C PHE A 45 14.92 -55.06 21.75
N ALA A 46 13.97 -55.05 20.80
CA ALA A 46 14.08 -54.22 19.60
C ALA A 46 13.66 -52.77 19.83
N ALA A 47 12.60 -52.54 20.62
CA ALA A 47 12.11 -51.19 20.92
C ALA A 47 13.10 -50.35 21.75
N PRO A 48 13.74 -50.87 22.82
CA PRO A 48 14.75 -50.10 23.58
C PRO A 48 16.01 -49.77 22.76
N LEU A 49 16.43 -50.68 21.88
CA LEU A 49 17.57 -50.46 20.98
C LEU A 49 17.25 -49.39 19.92
N ALA A 50 16.02 -49.37 19.41
CA ALA A 50 15.59 -48.36 18.44
C ALA A 50 15.51 -46.96 19.06
N LEU A 51 14.98 -46.85 20.29
CA LEU A 51 14.97 -45.59 21.05
C LEU A 51 16.39 -45.11 21.37
N ARG A 52 17.30 -45.99 21.80
CA ARG A 52 18.72 -45.64 22.03
C ARG A 52 19.42 -45.17 20.75
N LYS A 53 19.12 -45.78 19.59
CA LYS A 53 19.64 -45.32 18.30
C LYS A 53 19.12 -43.93 17.96
N TRP A 54 17.82 -43.67 18.14
CA TRP A 54 17.23 -42.35 17.95
C TRP A 54 17.86 -41.29 18.87
N GLU A 55 18.01 -41.59 20.16
CA GLU A 55 18.64 -40.69 21.14
C GLU A 55 20.11 -40.38 20.75
N LYS A 56 20.85 -41.40 20.28
CA LYS A 56 22.22 -41.24 19.78
C LYS A 56 22.28 -40.36 18.53
N THR A 57 21.32 -40.51 17.62
CA THR A 57 21.17 -39.66 16.43
C THR A 57 20.86 -38.21 16.85
N ARG A 58 19.96 -37.99 17.81
CA ARG A 58 19.66 -36.66 18.35
C ARG A 58 20.90 -35.98 18.93
N ARG A 59 21.64 -36.67 19.80
CA ARG A 59 22.89 -36.16 20.40
C ARG A 59 23.98 -35.87 19.37
N ARG A 60 24.01 -36.61 18.25
CA ARG A 60 24.94 -36.34 17.15
C ARG A 60 24.63 -35.01 16.47
N TYR A 61 23.35 -34.69 16.27
CA TYR A 61 22.94 -33.45 15.61
C TYR A 61 22.98 -32.23 16.51
N GLU A 62 22.98 -32.37 17.85
CA GLU A 62 23.15 -31.23 18.76
C GLU A 62 24.39 -30.38 18.43
N ARG A 63 25.51 -31.03 18.08
CA ARG A 63 26.73 -30.32 17.67
C ARG A 63 26.56 -29.59 16.34
N VAL A 64 25.95 -30.26 15.35
CA VAL A 64 25.74 -29.72 14.00
C VAL A 64 24.79 -28.52 14.03
N ILE A 65 23.68 -28.62 14.79
CA ILE A 65 22.73 -27.52 14.98
C ILE A 65 23.43 -26.32 15.62
N ARG A 66 24.26 -26.57 16.65
CA ARG A 66 24.98 -25.49 17.33
C ARG A 66 25.95 -24.80 16.38
N GLU A 67 26.79 -25.54 15.65
CA GLU A 67 27.74 -24.99 14.69
C GLU A 67 27.04 -24.21 13.58
N ALA A 68 25.95 -24.75 13.00
CA ALA A 68 25.16 -24.06 11.99
C ALA A 68 24.49 -22.78 12.54
N SER A 69 23.98 -22.84 13.78
CA SER A 69 23.34 -21.69 14.43
C SER A 69 24.37 -20.59 14.77
N GLU A 70 25.57 -20.96 15.21
CA GLU A 70 26.66 -20.03 15.47
C GLU A 70 27.14 -19.35 14.18
N ALA A 71 27.23 -20.10 13.08
CA ALA A 71 27.57 -19.56 11.76
C ALA A 71 26.48 -18.62 11.21
N TYR A 72 25.20 -18.93 11.43
CA TYR A 72 24.07 -18.11 10.98
C TYR A 72 23.81 -16.88 11.85
N LYS A 73 24.14 -16.95 13.15
CA LYS A 73 23.87 -15.89 14.14
C LYS A 73 24.24 -14.46 13.67
N PRO A 74 25.44 -14.17 13.14
CA PRO A 74 25.77 -12.82 12.67
C PRO A 74 24.84 -12.34 11.56
N ILE A 75 24.55 -13.21 10.58
CA ILE A 75 23.65 -12.91 9.46
C ILE A 75 22.23 -12.66 9.96
N GLY A 76 21.75 -13.51 10.87
CA GLY A 76 20.44 -13.34 11.49
C GLY A 76 20.30 -12.01 12.23
N MET A 77 21.31 -11.58 12.99
CA MET A 77 21.30 -10.30 13.69
C MET A 77 21.24 -9.11 12.72
N GLU A 78 22.01 -9.14 11.64
CA GLU A 78 22.01 -8.09 10.63
C GLU A 78 20.65 -7.98 9.92
N ILE A 79 20.04 -9.13 9.55
CA ILE A 79 18.69 -9.17 8.96
C ILE A 79 17.67 -8.54 9.92
N TRP A 80 17.72 -8.92 11.20
CA TRP A 80 16.81 -8.37 12.21
C TRP A 80 16.96 -6.87 12.39
N GLN A 81 18.20 -6.36 12.46
CA GLN A 81 18.47 -4.93 12.54
C GLN A 81 17.93 -4.19 11.32
N ALA A 82 18.14 -4.71 10.12
CA ALA A 82 17.63 -4.08 8.90
C ALA A 82 16.10 -4.07 8.85
N ILE A 83 15.43 -5.12 9.33
CA ILE A 83 13.97 -5.16 9.47
C ILE A 83 13.49 -4.11 10.47
N ASP A 84 14.17 -3.97 11.61
CA ASP A 84 13.81 -3.01 12.65
C ASP A 84 14.01 -1.56 12.19
N ASP A 85 15.14 -1.28 11.52
CA ASP A 85 15.42 -0.01 10.87
C ASP A 85 14.36 0.36 9.82
N GLU A 86 13.90 -0.61 9.04
CA GLU A 86 12.88 -0.36 8.02
C GLU A 86 11.50 -0.15 8.66
N LYS A 87 11.17 -0.92 9.70
CA LYS A 87 9.93 -0.72 10.47
C LYS A 87 9.89 0.64 11.15
N SER A 88 11.00 1.10 11.72
CA SER A 88 11.08 2.41 12.38
C SER A 88 10.91 3.54 11.37
N LYS A 89 11.55 3.47 10.20
CA LYS A 89 11.33 4.43 9.10
C LYS A 89 9.90 4.42 8.59
N ALA A 90 9.32 3.23 8.38
CA ALA A 90 7.93 3.11 7.93
C ALA A 90 6.96 3.70 8.95
N ALA A 91 7.20 3.49 10.25
CA ALA A 91 6.40 4.08 11.31
C ALA A 91 6.51 5.61 11.34
N GLU A 92 7.71 6.15 11.16
CA GLU A 92 7.93 7.60 11.10
C GLU A 92 7.27 8.23 9.87
N ASN A 93 7.45 7.63 8.70
CA ASN A 93 6.77 8.05 7.47
C ASN A 93 5.24 8.01 7.62
N ALA A 94 4.70 6.97 8.28
CA ALA A 94 3.26 6.87 8.55
C ALA A 94 2.77 7.97 9.51
N ARG A 95 3.58 8.34 10.52
CA ARG A 95 3.27 9.47 11.40
C ARG A 95 3.26 10.79 10.65
N GLN A 96 4.26 11.04 9.82
CA GLN A 96 4.34 12.24 8.98
C GLN A 96 3.17 12.31 8.00
N ALA A 97 2.84 11.20 7.34
CA ALA A 97 1.67 11.12 6.45
C ALA A 97 0.36 11.44 7.19
N LYS A 98 0.18 10.91 8.41
CA LYS A 98 -1.00 11.19 9.23
C LYS A 98 -1.07 12.65 9.68
N GLN A 99 0.06 13.27 10.01
CA GLN A 99 0.13 14.70 10.33
C GLN A 99 -0.19 15.56 9.11
N ALA A 100 0.37 15.23 7.94
CA ALA A 100 0.05 15.90 6.68
C ALA A 100 -1.43 15.77 6.34
N GLN A 101 -2.03 14.59 6.50
CA GLN A 101 -3.46 14.37 6.29
C GLN A 101 -4.32 15.23 7.24
N ARG A 102 -3.94 15.33 8.51
CA ARG A 102 -4.64 16.20 9.48
C ARG A 102 -4.57 17.68 9.08
N ARG A 103 -3.38 18.17 8.72
CA ARG A 103 -3.22 19.55 8.23
C ARG A 103 -4.07 19.82 6.99
N ARG A 104 -4.15 18.87 6.06
CA ARG A 104 -5.03 18.97 4.88
C ARG A 104 -6.51 18.99 5.27
N ALA A 105 -6.93 18.20 6.25
CA ALA A 105 -8.31 18.27 6.74
C ALA A 105 -8.62 19.63 7.37
N GLU A 106 -7.71 20.18 8.20
CA GLU A 106 -7.82 21.51 8.78
C GLU A 106 -7.90 22.63 7.71
N LEU A 107 -7.14 22.48 6.61
CA LEU A 107 -7.22 23.40 5.46
C LEU A 107 -8.57 23.33 4.73
N ALA A 108 -9.21 22.15 4.68
CA ALA A 108 -10.53 22.00 4.05
C ALA A 108 -11.62 22.73 4.85
N GLU A 109 -11.51 22.71 6.18
CA GLU A 109 -12.44 23.34 7.12
C GLU A 109 -12.18 24.84 7.31
N ARG A 110 -11.08 25.38 6.75
CA ARG A 110 -10.76 26.79 6.92
C ARG A 110 -11.72 27.66 6.10
N PRO A 111 -12.43 28.62 6.73
CA PRO A 111 -13.40 29.43 6.03
C PRO A 111 -12.70 30.53 5.24
N VAL A 112 -12.10 30.19 4.09
CA VAL A 112 -11.35 31.14 3.22
C VAL A 112 -11.93 31.37 1.85
N TRP A 113 -12.90 30.57 1.44
CA TRP A 113 -13.41 30.60 0.09
C TRP A 113 -14.59 31.55 -0.05
N VAL A 114 -14.60 32.30 -1.15
CA VAL A 114 -15.69 33.18 -1.53
C VAL A 114 -16.03 32.91 -2.98
N TRP A 115 -17.30 33.01 -3.33
CA TRP A 115 -17.76 32.89 -4.70
C TRP A 115 -18.73 34.01 -5.06
N SER A 116 -18.81 34.30 -6.35
CA SER A 116 -19.80 35.21 -6.92
C SER A 116 -20.36 34.60 -8.19
N SER A 117 -21.63 34.86 -8.48
CA SER A 117 -22.27 34.39 -9.71
C SER A 117 -22.59 35.56 -10.62
N VAL A 118 -22.17 35.48 -11.88
CA VAL A 118 -22.57 36.41 -12.93
C VAL A 118 -23.40 35.66 -13.95
N ALA A 119 -24.65 36.07 -14.15
CA ALA A 119 -25.50 35.52 -15.19
C ALA A 119 -25.35 36.35 -16.47
N THR A 120 -24.72 35.76 -17.49
CA THR A 120 -24.66 36.36 -18.84
C THR A 120 -25.57 35.54 -19.76
N ASN A 121 -26.56 36.19 -20.39
CA ASN A 121 -27.52 35.52 -21.30
C ASN A 121 -28.23 34.30 -20.67
N GLY A 122 -28.59 34.39 -19.38
CA GLY A 122 -29.27 33.31 -18.66
C GLY A 122 -28.39 32.11 -18.29
N ARG A 123 -27.08 32.17 -18.54
CA ARG A 123 -26.11 31.14 -18.14
C ARG A 123 -25.32 31.64 -16.93
N PRO A 124 -25.47 31.02 -15.75
CA PRO A 124 -24.71 31.40 -14.56
C PRO A 124 -23.25 30.92 -14.67
N THR A 125 -22.31 31.86 -14.58
CA THR A 125 -20.88 31.58 -14.36
C THR A 125 -20.55 31.89 -12.91
N ALA A 126 -19.92 30.96 -12.20
CA ALA A 126 -19.44 31.18 -10.84
C ALA A 126 -17.94 31.47 -10.85
N HIS A 127 -17.55 32.58 -10.25
CA HIS A 127 -16.16 32.95 -10.02
C HIS A 127 -15.81 32.65 -8.57
N ILE A 128 -14.74 31.88 -8.36
CA ILE A 128 -14.30 31.40 -7.04
C ILE A 128 -12.93 31.99 -6.72
N SER A 129 -12.79 32.56 -5.53
CA SER A 129 -11.55 33.15 -5.05
C SER A 129 -11.38 32.90 -3.55
N ARG A 130 -10.20 33.23 -3.03
CA ARG A 130 -9.90 33.24 -1.60
C ARG A 130 -9.96 34.67 -1.06
N TYR A 131 -10.57 34.89 0.10
CA TYR A 131 -10.66 36.25 0.66
C TYR A 131 -9.31 36.76 1.19
N ASP A 132 -8.45 35.84 1.62
CA ASP A 132 -7.15 36.12 2.25
C ASP A 132 -6.02 36.30 1.24
N VAL A 133 -6.31 36.09 -0.05
CA VAL A 133 -5.38 36.25 -1.16
C VAL A 133 -5.90 37.38 -2.06
N SER A 134 -5.08 38.40 -2.29
CA SER A 134 -5.42 39.48 -3.21
C SER A 134 -5.61 38.91 -4.62
N ALA A 135 -6.83 39.04 -5.16
CA ALA A 135 -7.14 38.64 -6.53
C ALA A 135 -6.21 39.41 -7.50
N GLY A 136 -5.39 38.69 -8.25
CA GLY A 136 -4.55 39.32 -9.28
C GLY A 136 -5.42 39.97 -10.35
N SER A 137 -5.22 41.28 -10.60
CA SER A 137 -5.70 42.09 -11.75
C SER A 137 -7.03 41.66 -12.40
N ARG A 138 -8.06 41.29 -11.61
CA ARG A 138 -9.36 40.87 -12.13
C ARG A 138 -10.44 41.83 -11.65
N PRO A 139 -11.34 42.31 -12.53
CA PRO A 139 -12.42 43.20 -12.10
C PRO A 139 -13.29 42.51 -11.06
N ALA A 140 -13.56 43.23 -9.97
CA ALA A 140 -14.44 42.78 -8.91
C ALA A 140 -15.82 42.40 -9.48
N PRO A 141 -16.41 41.26 -9.08
CA PRO A 141 -17.71 40.84 -9.57
C PRO A 141 -18.79 41.88 -9.23
N THR A 142 -19.58 42.24 -10.23
CA THR A 142 -20.55 43.36 -10.20
C THR A 142 -21.88 43.01 -9.50
N SER A 143 -21.90 42.02 -8.62
CA SER A 143 -23.10 41.68 -7.83
C SER A 143 -22.72 41.24 -6.41
N PRO A 144 -23.24 41.91 -5.37
CA PRO A 144 -22.92 41.58 -3.99
C PRO A 144 -23.81 40.42 -3.55
N GLN A 145 -23.34 39.20 -3.70
CA GLN A 145 -23.63 38.19 -2.69
C GLN A 145 -22.34 37.86 -1.97
N VAL A 146 -21.96 38.78 -1.07
CA VAL A 146 -20.94 38.57 -0.06
C VAL A 146 -21.57 37.66 1.00
N ASN A 147 -21.74 36.38 0.67
CA ASN A 147 -21.78 35.38 1.74
C ASN A 147 -20.40 35.42 2.40
N GLY A 148 -20.35 35.42 3.74
CA GLY A 148 -19.09 35.39 4.47
C GLY A 148 -18.22 34.23 3.98
N PRO A 149 -16.89 34.30 4.20
CA PRO A 149 -16.01 33.26 3.70
C PRO A 149 -16.40 31.90 4.30
N VAL A 150 -16.42 30.87 3.45
CA VAL A 150 -16.88 29.53 3.78
C VAL A 150 -15.75 28.52 3.67
N ASP A 151 -15.94 27.37 4.32
CA ASP A 151 -15.06 26.22 4.17
C ASP A 151 -15.26 25.54 2.79
N LEU A 152 -14.35 24.64 2.44
CA LEU A 152 -14.36 23.98 1.14
C LEU A 152 -15.60 23.07 0.92
N PRO A 153 -16.07 22.29 1.92
CA PRO A 153 -17.33 21.55 1.80
C PRO A 153 -18.57 22.42 1.59
N ALA A 154 -18.71 23.52 2.33
CA ALA A 154 -19.83 24.45 2.19
C ALA A 154 -19.78 25.19 0.84
N LEU A 155 -18.58 25.54 0.35
CA LEU A 155 -18.39 26.05 -1.00
C LEU A 155 -18.92 25.03 -2.04
N ARG A 156 -18.53 23.76 -1.92
CA ARG A 156 -19.00 22.70 -2.84
C ARG A 156 -20.52 22.59 -2.82
N GLN A 157 -21.15 22.59 -1.65
CA GLN A 157 -22.61 22.54 -1.51
C GLN A 157 -23.29 23.77 -2.12
N ALA A 158 -22.72 24.96 -1.94
CA ALA A 158 -23.25 26.19 -2.53
C ALA A 158 -23.16 26.18 -4.06
N LEU A 159 -22.06 25.69 -4.63
CA LEU A 159 -21.88 25.56 -6.06
C LEU A 159 -22.79 24.49 -6.67
N GLU A 160 -23.05 23.39 -5.95
CA GLU A 160 -24.04 22.38 -6.34
C GLU A 160 -25.45 22.97 -6.43
N GLY A 161 -25.87 23.76 -5.42
CA GLY A 161 -27.18 24.43 -5.43
C GLY A 161 -27.31 25.51 -6.51
N LEU A 162 -26.21 26.18 -6.86
CA LEU A 162 -26.19 27.20 -7.91
C LEU A 162 -26.26 26.60 -9.33
N MET A 163 -25.78 25.37 -9.51
CA MET A 163 -25.63 24.68 -10.80
C MET A 163 -25.05 25.59 -11.91
N PRO A 164 -23.84 26.16 -11.72
CA PRO A 164 -23.24 27.04 -12.71
C PRO A 164 -22.89 26.26 -13.98
N VAL A 165 -23.09 26.91 -15.13
CA VAL A 165 -22.69 26.36 -16.44
C VAL A 165 -21.17 26.38 -16.59
N GLN A 166 -20.50 27.31 -15.91
CA GLN A 166 -19.05 27.47 -15.96
C GLN A 166 -18.51 27.87 -14.58
N LEU A 167 -17.37 27.26 -14.20
CA LEU A 167 -16.61 27.59 -13.00
C LEU A 167 -15.32 28.28 -13.39
N GLU A 168 -15.02 29.40 -12.74
CA GLU A 168 -13.78 30.13 -12.93
C GLU A 168 -13.07 30.32 -11.60
N TRP A 169 -12.05 29.49 -11.39
CA TRP A 169 -11.19 29.53 -10.22
C TRP A 169 -10.08 30.58 -10.40
N ASP A 170 -9.88 31.43 -9.41
CA ASP A 170 -8.72 32.32 -9.36
C ASP A 170 -7.42 31.50 -9.27
N SER A 171 -6.56 31.64 -10.27
CA SER A 171 -5.27 30.95 -10.35
C SER A 171 -4.36 31.28 -9.16
N THR A 172 -4.47 32.49 -8.62
CA THR A 172 -3.66 32.92 -7.46
C THR A 172 -4.11 32.19 -6.21
N ALA A 173 -5.43 32.06 -6.01
CA ALA A 173 -6.02 31.33 -4.90
C ALA A 173 -5.66 29.82 -4.96
N ILE A 174 -5.66 29.24 -6.16
CA ILE A 174 -5.24 27.84 -6.37
C ILE A 174 -3.76 27.67 -6.03
N THR A 175 -2.90 28.54 -6.54
CA THR A 175 -1.45 28.48 -6.33
C THR A 175 -1.09 28.59 -4.84
N GLU A 176 -1.71 29.52 -4.11
CA GLU A 176 -1.45 29.66 -2.67
C GLU A 176 -1.98 28.46 -1.88
N THR A 177 -3.09 27.88 -2.32
CA THR A 177 -3.62 26.65 -1.69
C THR A 177 -2.67 25.46 -1.93
N GLU A 178 -2.14 25.28 -3.15
CA GLU A 178 -1.16 24.24 -3.45
C GLU A 178 0.16 24.41 -2.67
N ARG A 179 0.55 25.66 -2.41
CA ARG A 179 1.68 25.99 -1.53
C ARG A 179 1.42 25.53 -0.09
N GLU A 180 0.22 25.75 0.43
CA GLU A 180 -0.18 25.31 1.78
C GLU A 180 -0.36 23.78 1.87
N LEU A 181 -0.68 23.12 0.76
CA LEU A 181 -0.81 21.65 0.67
C LEU A 181 0.54 20.91 0.60
N GLU A 182 1.67 21.62 0.67
CA GLU A 182 3.03 21.08 0.72
C GLU A 182 3.34 20.13 -0.46
N GLY A 183 2.99 20.54 -1.68
CA GLY A 183 3.32 19.80 -2.91
C GLY A 183 2.23 18.84 -3.40
N VAL A 184 1.05 18.83 -2.78
CA VAL A 184 -0.15 18.18 -3.33
C VAL A 184 -0.94 19.17 -4.18
N SER A 185 -1.32 18.75 -5.38
CA SER A 185 -2.11 19.60 -6.27
C SER A 185 -3.54 19.76 -5.75
N PHE A 186 -4.12 20.94 -5.95
CA PHE A 186 -5.46 21.24 -5.48
C PHE A 186 -6.49 20.28 -6.10
N GLY A 187 -6.31 19.91 -7.37
CA GLY A 187 -7.18 18.95 -8.04
C GLY A 187 -7.10 17.53 -7.46
N SER A 188 -5.92 17.07 -7.03
CA SER A 188 -5.78 15.76 -6.38
C SER A 188 -6.43 15.75 -4.99
N TRP A 189 -6.25 16.84 -4.24
CA TRP A 189 -6.87 17.03 -2.93
C TRP A 189 -8.40 17.16 -3.01
N TRP A 190 -8.92 17.92 -3.98
CA TRP A 190 -10.35 18.02 -4.25
C TRP A 190 -10.95 16.64 -4.58
N ARG A 191 -10.27 15.85 -5.40
CA ARG A 191 -10.73 14.50 -5.75
C ARG A 191 -10.71 13.55 -4.55
N GLU A 192 -9.73 13.67 -3.66
CA GLU A 192 -9.69 12.92 -2.42
C GLU A 192 -10.90 13.23 -1.52
N LEU A 193 -11.30 14.50 -1.46
CA LEU A 193 -12.42 14.94 -0.62
C LEU A 193 -13.80 14.65 -1.23
N PHE A 194 -13.97 14.87 -2.53
CA PHE A 194 -15.29 14.89 -3.18
C PHE A 194 -15.46 13.87 -4.31
N SER A 195 -14.41 13.11 -4.68
CA SER A 195 -14.45 12.14 -5.78
C SER A 195 -14.87 12.72 -7.15
N GLU A 196 -14.61 14.01 -7.35
CA GLU A 196 -15.00 14.78 -8.53
C GLU A 196 -13.81 15.60 -9.07
N ASP A 197 -13.94 16.16 -10.27
CA ASP A 197 -13.05 17.20 -10.76
C ASP A 197 -13.56 18.58 -10.34
N TYR A 198 -12.69 19.42 -9.76
CA TYR A 198 -13.07 20.74 -9.24
C TYR A 198 -13.51 21.75 -10.32
N ARG A 199 -13.22 21.49 -11.59
CA ARG A 199 -13.60 22.36 -12.72
C ARG A 199 -14.95 21.99 -13.33
N THR A 200 -15.34 20.72 -13.22
CA THR A 200 -16.54 20.20 -13.91
C THR A 200 -17.54 19.53 -12.99
N PHE A 201 -17.19 19.28 -11.72
CA PHE A 201 -17.95 18.47 -10.76
C PHE A 201 -18.36 17.10 -11.29
N THR A 202 -17.62 16.58 -12.27
CA THR A 202 -17.84 15.24 -12.81
C THR A 202 -16.90 14.26 -12.13
N SER A 203 -17.40 13.08 -11.79
CA SER A 203 -16.54 11.97 -11.36
C SER A 203 -15.55 11.62 -12.49
N PRO A 204 -14.23 11.69 -12.24
CA PRO A 204 -13.25 11.27 -13.23
C PRO A 204 -13.41 9.76 -13.53
N PRO A 205 -13.06 9.30 -14.74
CA PRO A 205 -13.07 7.87 -15.02
C PRO A 205 -12.20 7.13 -14.02
N PRO A 206 -12.55 5.89 -13.62
CA PRO A 206 -11.76 5.12 -12.68
C PRO A 206 -10.32 5.03 -13.20
N ASN A 207 -9.34 5.35 -12.34
CA ASN A 207 -7.94 5.16 -12.68
C ASN A 207 -7.75 3.70 -13.13
N PRO A 208 -7.03 3.43 -14.23
CA PRO A 208 -6.63 2.07 -14.54
C PRO A 208 -5.84 1.59 -13.32
N SER A 209 -6.41 0.64 -12.60
CA SER A 209 -5.85 0.06 -11.39
C SER A 209 -4.39 -0.23 -11.62
N SER A 210 -3.50 0.40 -10.84
CA SER A 210 -2.11 0.00 -10.81
C SER A 210 -2.13 -1.45 -10.35
N SER A 211 -1.86 -2.35 -11.30
CA SER A 211 -1.62 -3.75 -11.02
C SER A 211 -0.43 -3.80 -10.08
N HIS A 212 -0.69 -3.89 -8.77
CA HIS A 212 0.32 -4.31 -7.82
C HIS A 212 0.87 -5.64 -8.35
N PRO A 213 2.18 -5.78 -8.60
CA PRO A 213 2.73 -7.09 -8.85
C PRO A 213 2.55 -7.87 -7.55
N SER A 214 1.64 -8.85 -7.58
CA SER A 214 1.54 -9.85 -6.53
C SER A 214 2.86 -10.64 -6.54
N ILE A 215 3.79 -10.26 -5.66
CA ILE A 215 4.95 -11.07 -5.33
C ILE A 215 4.41 -12.28 -4.58
N GLY A 216 4.23 -13.38 -5.30
CA GLY A 216 3.80 -14.65 -4.72
C GLY A 216 3.41 -15.66 -5.79
N GLY A 217 4.32 -16.58 -6.10
CA GLY A 217 4.01 -17.79 -6.86
C GLY A 217 5.01 -18.10 -7.97
N THR A 218 6.00 -18.93 -7.65
CA THR A 218 6.75 -19.71 -8.63
C THR A 218 5.77 -20.67 -9.35
N GLY A 219 5.18 -20.20 -10.44
CA GLY A 219 4.39 -20.98 -11.38
C GLY A 219 5.16 -21.10 -12.69
N THR A 220 5.82 -22.23 -12.89
CA THR A 220 6.45 -22.60 -14.16
C THR A 220 5.39 -22.85 -15.25
N SER A 221 5.69 -22.37 -16.46
CA SER A 221 5.11 -22.74 -17.76
C SER A 221 3.74 -22.15 -18.14
N GLY A 222 3.68 -21.60 -19.35
CA GLY A 222 2.43 -21.16 -19.98
C GLY A 222 2.64 -20.07 -21.04
N SER A 223 3.18 -20.45 -22.18
CA SER A 223 3.31 -19.62 -23.39
C SER A 223 1.95 -19.19 -23.96
N GLY A 224 1.77 -17.88 -24.21
CA GLY A 224 1.14 -17.28 -25.40
C GLY A 224 -0.36 -17.54 -25.70
N GLY A 225 -1.10 -16.47 -25.99
CA GLY A 225 -2.37 -16.57 -26.72
C GLY A 225 -3.26 -15.33 -26.63
N TYR A 226 -3.37 -14.59 -27.72
CA TYR A 226 -4.24 -13.42 -27.88
C TYR A 226 -5.70 -13.81 -28.14
N ALA A 227 -6.60 -12.92 -27.73
CA ALA A 227 -7.87 -12.48 -28.33
C ALA A 227 -8.87 -13.51 -28.94
N GLY A 228 -10.16 -13.29 -28.62
CA GLY A 228 -11.27 -13.60 -29.52
C GLY A 228 -12.39 -14.39 -28.86
N GLY A 229 -13.54 -13.74 -28.62
CA GLY A 229 -14.72 -14.37 -28.06
C GLY A 229 -15.52 -15.22 -29.05
N HIS A 230 -16.40 -16.06 -28.52
CA HIS A 230 -17.83 -16.19 -28.86
C HIS A 230 -18.41 -17.33 -28.00
N GLY A 231 -19.63 -17.12 -27.51
CA GLY A 231 -20.27 -18.01 -26.54
C GLY A 231 -20.68 -19.37 -27.07
N SER A 232 -21.04 -20.26 -26.14
CA SER A 232 -22.35 -20.91 -26.12
C SER A 232 -22.51 -21.66 -24.82
N PHE A 233 -23.62 -21.39 -24.14
CA PHE A 233 -24.17 -22.25 -23.10
C PHE A 233 -24.68 -23.55 -23.72
N GLY A 234 -24.55 -24.66 -23.00
CA GLY A 234 -25.45 -25.81 -23.12
C GLY A 234 -24.75 -27.17 -23.33
N GLY A 235 -25.17 -28.15 -22.54
CA GLY A 235 -25.04 -29.56 -22.91
C GLY A 235 -24.64 -30.51 -21.77
N PHE A 236 -25.63 -30.94 -21.00
CA PHE A 236 -25.59 -32.10 -20.10
C PHE A 236 -25.46 -33.43 -20.86
N GLY A 237 -24.88 -34.45 -20.20
CA GLY A 237 -25.05 -35.89 -20.48
C GLY A 237 -23.84 -36.55 -21.18
N GLY A 238 -23.38 -37.74 -20.82
CA GLY A 238 -23.85 -38.75 -19.87
C GLY A 238 -22.99 -40.02 -19.98
N TYR A 239 -23.24 -40.94 -19.03
CA TYR A 239 -22.77 -42.33 -18.88
C TYR A 239 -21.30 -42.59 -18.62
#